data_AF-A0A257J495-F1
#
_entry.id   AF-A0A257J495-F1
#
_cell.length_a   1.000
_cell.length_b   1.000
_cell.length_c   1.000
_cell.angle_alpha   90.00
_cell.angle_beta   90.00
_cell.angle_gamma   90.00
#
_symmetry.space_group_name_H-M   'P 1'
#
loop_
_entity.id
_entity.type
_entity.pdbx_description
1 polymer ?
#
loop_
_entity_poly.entity_id
_entity_poly.type
_entity_poly.pdbx_seq_one_letter_code
_entity_poly.pdbx_strand_id
1 'polypeptide(L)'
;MSDQFDYIVVGAGSAGCVLANRLSEDPSNNVLVLEAGGNDDWIWFHIPVGYLFSIGNPRADWMFQTEATPGLGGRSLNYPRGKVLGGCSAINAMIYMRGQAADYEAWRQIGLTGWGWGDVLPLFLDQEDHVSPPDDLHRQGGEWRVDHPRMRWKVLDAFGEAASQAGIPLVPDFNGGDNFGAGYFQVNQKNGRRWSAASAFLKPVLYRQNLQVETGVKVNEILIENGRAVGVAWLKDGERFEAYCNAEVVLAAGAVGTPNLLELSGIGDARRLTSLGLICKVHAPGVGENLQDHLQIRPYYKVSGVPTMNALYASWWRRPLMALEYAALRRGPMSMAPSQFGAFAYSSAEFETPNLQFHVQPLSLDKFGDDLHPFPAITVSVCNLRPTSRGSIHIGSADPFAAPRIQPNYLSTPQDEKVAVDSLKLVRKIVAQAPLQAFKPQEHRPGPEARTDADLLAAARALGTTIFHPVGTARMGRADDSMAVVDAQLRVRGVKGLRIADASVMPTITSGNTNSPTMMIAEKAARMMLAAR
;
A
#
# COMPACT_ATOMS: atom_id res chain seq x y z
N MET A 1 -11.41 -36.29 10.66
CA MET A 1 -11.42 -36.12 9.20
C MET A 1 -10.83 -34.77 8.96
N SER A 2 -9.68 -34.66 8.31
CA SER A 2 -9.07 -33.37 8.00
C SER A 2 -9.91 -32.68 6.94
N ASP A 3 -10.34 -31.44 7.20
CA ASP A 3 -11.05 -30.64 6.21
C ASP A 3 -10.10 -30.39 5.03
N GLN A 4 -10.50 -30.89 3.85
CA GLN A 4 -9.68 -30.86 2.65
C GLN A 4 -10.25 -29.81 1.69
N PHE A 5 -9.45 -28.80 1.37
CA PHE A 5 -9.85 -27.67 0.53
C PHE A 5 -9.20 -27.76 -0.85
N ASP A 6 -9.80 -27.17 -1.87
CA ASP A 6 -9.17 -27.01 -3.18
C ASP A 6 -8.13 -25.90 -3.15
N TYR A 7 -8.48 -24.78 -2.53
CA TYR A 7 -7.62 -23.62 -2.40
C TYR A 7 -7.54 -23.16 -0.95
N ILE A 8 -6.33 -22.84 -0.49
CA ILE A 8 -6.10 -22.17 0.80
C ILE A 8 -5.48 -20.81 0.53
N VAL A 9 -6.19 -19.75 0.89
CA VAL A 9 -5.74 -18.35 0.81
C VAL A 9 -5.20 -17.92 2.17
N VAL A 10 -3.91 -17.58 2.24
CA VAL A 10 -3.26 -17.11 3.47
C VAL A 10 -3.25 -15.59 3.51
N GLY A 11 -4.09 -15.02 4.36
CA GLY A 11 -4.32 -13.58 4.53
C GLY A 11 -5.58 -13.11 3.79
N ALA A 12 -6.52 -12.49 4.51
CA ALA A 12 -7.71 -11.86 3.95
C ALA A 12 -7.48 -10.35 3.73
N GLY A 13 -6.30 -9.99 3.21
CA GLY A 13 -5.95 -8.62 2.87
C GLY A 13 -6.57 -8.14 1.56
N SER A 14 -6.01 -7.09 0.96
CA SER A 14 -6.48 -6.53 -0.32
C SER A 14 -6.54 -7.58 -1.43
N ALA A 15 -5.47 -8.37 -1.58
CA ALA A 15 -5.41 -9.47 -2.53
C ALA A 15 -6.28 -10.67 -2.11
N GLY A 16 -6.20 -11.05 -0.83
CA GLY A 16 -6.91 -12.20 -0.28
C GLY A 16 -8.42 -12.15 -0.48
N CYS A 17 -9.02 -10.97 -0.29
CA CYS A 17 -10.46 -10.80 -0.52
C CYS A 17 -10.85 -10.99 -2.00
N VAL A 18 -10.00 -10.56 -2.95
CA VAL A 18 -10.24 -10.77 -4.39
C VAL A 18 -10.14 -12.26 -4.72
N LEU A 19 -9.08 -12.93 -4.26
CA LEU A 19 -8.88 -14.38 -4.46
C LEU A 19 -10.04 -15.19 -3.91
N ALA A 20 -10.48 -14.89 -2.67
CA ALA A 20 -11.61 -15.55 -2.05
C ALA A 20 -12.89 -15.44 -2.89
N ASN A 21 -13.16 -14.25 -3.44
CA ASN A 21 -14.32 -14.03 -4.31
C ASN A 21 -14.21 -14.84 -5.61
N ARG A 22 -13.11 -14.69 -6.35
CA ARG A 22 -12.95 -15.32 -7.67
C ARG A 22 -12.87 -16.84 -7.59
N LEU A 23 -12.09 -17.38 -6.64
CA LEU A 23 -11.88 -18.83 -6.55
C LEU A 23 -13.13 -19.59 -6.07
N SER A 24 -13.97 -18.94 -5.26
CA SER A 24 -15.23 -19.55 -4.75
C SER A 24 -16.44 -19.33 -5.66
N GLU A 25 -16.28 -18.63 -6.79
CA GLU A 25 -17.39 -18.37 -7.72
C GLU A 25 -17.96 -19.67 -8.31
N ASP A 26 -17.08 -20.63 -8.64
CA ASP A 26 -17.49 -21.99 -8.97
C ASP A 26 -17.80 -22.78 -7.69
N PRO A 27 -19.04 -23.27 -7.49
CA PRO A 27 -19.41 -24.05 -6.32
C PRO A 27 -18.64 -25.38 -6.18
N SER A 28 -17.95 -25.87 -7.22
CA SER A 28 -17.10 -27.05 -7.11
C SER A 28 -15.77 -26.79 -6.41
N ASN A 29 -15.38 -25.53 -6.21
CA ASN A 29 -14.13 -25.17 -5.55
C ASN A 29 -14.35 -24.91 -4.06
N ASN A 30 -13.78 -25.72 -3.18
CA ASN A 30 -13.77 -25.49 -1.74
C ASN A 30 -12.61 -24.56 -1.36
N VAL A 31 -12.91 -23.38 -0.81
CA VAL A 31 -11.93 -22.34 -0.53
C VAL A 31 -11.87 -22.06 0.97
N LEU A 32 -10.68 -22.14 1.56
CA LEU A 32 -10.39 -21.69 2.92
C LEU A 32 -9.60 -20.39 2.88
N VAL A 33 -10.02 -19.39 3.66
CA VAL A 33 -9.28 -18.14 3.88
C VAL A 33 -8.88 -18.05 5.34
N LEU A 34 -7.59 -17.86 5.61
CA LEU A 34 -7.05 -17.74 6.97
C LEU A 34 -6.52 -16.32 7.20
N GLU A 35 -7.09 -15.59 8.16
CA GLU A 35 -6.69 -14.23 8.51
C GLU A 35 -6.23 -14.13 9.96
N ALA A 36 -5.06 -13.53 10.19
CA ALA A 36 -4.51 -13.36 11.54
C ALA A 36 -5.26 -12.32 12.37
N GLY A 37 -5.82 -11.29 11.71
CA GLY A 37 -6.66 -10.28 12.31
C GLY A 37 -8.08 -10.74 12.63
N GLY A 38 -8.84 -9.84 13.26
CA GLY A 38 -10.25 -10.06 13.55
C GLY A 38 -11.18 -9.60 12.42
N ASN A 39 -12.48 -9.60 12.72
CA ASN A 39 -13.51 -9.01 11.87
C ASN A 39 -13.36 -7.49 11.75
N ASP A 40 -13.79 -6.92 10.62
CA ASP A 40 -13.87 -5.47 10.41
C ASP A 40 -15.18 -4.88 10.97
N ASP A 41 -15.50 -5.20 12.23
CA ASP A 41 -16.73 -4.83 12.94
C ASP A 41 -16.63 -3.52 13.74
N TRP A 42 -15.44 -2.93 13.77
CA TRP A 42 -15.17 -1.69 14.50
C TRP A 42 -15.52 -0.47 13.66
N ILE A 43 -16.28 0.47 14.23
CA ILE A 43 -16.78 1.65 13.52
C ILE A 43 -15.67 2.45 12.79
N TRP A 44 -14.47 2.53 13.36
CA TRP A 44 -13.35 3.28 12.81
C TRP A 44 -12.74 2.65 11.55
N PHE A 45 -13.06 1.40 11.23
CA PHE A 45 -12.74 0.86 9.90
C PHE A 45 -13.58 1.49 8.80
N HIS A 46 -14.79 1.96 9.10
CA HIS A 46 -15.73 2.41 8.06
C HIS A 46 -15.80 3.93 7.91
N ILE A 47 -15.46 4.67 8.96
CA ILE A 47 -15.38 6.13 8.89
C ILE A 47 -14.03 6.51 8.28
N PRO A 48 -13.97 7.31 7.20
CA PRO A 48 -12.71 7.66 6.53
C PRO A 48 -11.62 8.17 7.46
N VAL A 49 -11.91 9.13 8.36
CA VAL A 49 -10.94 9.65 9.35
C VAL A 49 -10.51 8.63 10.42
N GLY A 50 -11.15 7.47 10.45
CA GLY A 50 -10.88 6.39 11.39
C GLY A 50 -9.45 5.84 11.34
N TYR A 51 -8.69 6.14 10.28
CA TYR A 51 -7.27 5.80 10.17
C TYR A 51 -6.44 6.33 11.36
N LEU A 52 -6.84 7.48 11.93
CA LEU A 52 -6.20 8.06 13.13
C LEU A 52 -6.32 7.18 14.37
N PHE A 53 -7.34 6.32 14.42
CA PHE A 53 -7.59 5.40 15.54
C PHE A 53 -7.08 3.99 15.26
N SER A 54 -7.02 3.58 13.99
CA SER A 54 -6.61 2.23 13.61
C SER A 54 -5.09 2.06 13.51
N ILE A 55 -4.36 3.08 13.02
CA ILE A 55 -2.89 3.02 12.92
C ILE A 55 -2.30 3.11 14.33
N GLY A 56 -1.36 2.21 14.66
CA GLY A 56 -0.77 2.11 16.00
C GLY A 56 -1.67 1.43 17.04
N ASN A 57 -2.78 0.81 16.63
CA ASN A 57 -3.67 0.08 17.52
C ASN A 57 -3.59 -1.44 17.25
N PRO A 58 -3.27 -2.28 18.24
CA PRO A 58 -3.09 -3.73 18.06
C PRO A 58 -4.34 -4.48 17.58
N ARG A 59 -5.53 -3.87 17.69
CA ARG A 59 -6.78 -4.41 17.13
C ARG A 59 -6.78 -4.39 15.60
N ALA A 60 -6.09 -3.43 14.99
CA ALA A 60 -6.18 -3.10 13.58
C ALA A 60 -4.82 -3.15 12.85
N ASP A 61 -3.73 -3.06 13.60
CA ASP A 61 -2.37 -2.89 13.10
C ASP A 61 -1.46 -4.00 13.66
N TRP A 62 -0.55 -4.48 12.82
CA TRP A 62 0.56 -5.34 13.23
C TRP A 62 1.60 -4.62 14.11
N MET A 63 1.64 -3.29 14.07
CA MET A 63 2.56 -2.45 14.86
C MET A 63 4.04 -2.74 14.60
N PHE A 64 4.38 -3.10 13.36
CA PHE A 64 5.77 -3.32 12.99
C PHE A 64 6.58 -2.02 13.10
N GLN A 65 7.90 -2.18 13.24
CA GLN A 65 8.86 -1.09 13.19
C GLN A 65 10.00 -1.48 12.25
N THR A 66 10.59 -0.47 11.62
CA THR A 66 11.81 -0.67 10.85
C THR A 66 13.01 -0.79 11.80
N GLU A 67 14.04 -1.48 11.35
CA GLU A 67 15.38 -1.33 11.90
C GLU A 67 15.87 0.13 11.74
N ALA A 68 16.89 0.48 12.52
CA ALA A 68 17.52 1.79 12.44
C ALA A 68 18.08 2.03 11.03
N THR A 69 17.61 3.07 10.34
CA THR A 69 17.96 3.32 8.94
C THR A 69 19.04 4.41 8.83
N PRO A 70 20.26 4.09 8.35
CA PRO A 70 21.36 5.07 8.26
C PRO A 70 21.01 6.29 7.41
N GLY A 71 20.36 6.11 6.26
CA GLY A 71 19.94 7.20 5.39
C GLY A 71 18.85 8.10 5.99
N LEU A 72 18.27 7.74 7.14
CA LEU A 72 17.37 8.58 7.93
C LEU A 72 18.00 9.10 9.24
N GLY A 73 19.32 9.07 9.34
CA GLY A 73 20.05 9.49 10.55
C GLY A 73 19.92 8.50 11.71
N GLY A 74 19.76 7.21 11.43
CA GLY A 74 19.62 6.16 12.45
C GLY A 74 18.23 6.03 13.06
N ARG A 75 17.23 6.74 12.52
CA ARG A 75 15.83 6.64 12.98
C ARG A 75 15.23 5.27 12.61
N SER A 76 14.42 4.74 13.53
CA SER A 76 13.45 3.68 13.28
C SER A 76 12.07 4.29 13.04
N LEU A 77 11.31 3.74 12.10
CA LEU A 77 9.98 4.22 11.74
C LEU A 77 8.93 3.17 12.13
N ASN A 78 7.76 3.64 12.57
CA ASN A 78 6.57 2.79 12.63
C ASN A 78 6.18 2.36 11.22
N TYR A 79 5.84 1.07 11.07
CA TYR A 79 5.58 0.42 9.80
C TYR A 79 4.20 -0.27 9.79
N PRO A 80 3.12 0.52 9.94
CA PRO A 80 1.77 0.02 10.17
C PRO A 80 1.27 -0.84 9.02
N ARG A 81 0.73 -2.03 9.32
CA ARG A 81 0.10 -2.97 8.38
C ARG A 81 -1.23 -3.44 8.94
N GLY A 82 -2.27 -3.46 8.12
CA GLY A 82 -3.60 -3.89 8.57
C GLY A 82 -3.62 -5.35 9.02
N LYS A 83 -4.14 -5.58 10.24
CA LYS A 83 -4.35 -6.90 10.86
C LYS A 83 -5.84 -7.08 11.16
N VAL A 84 -6.63 -7.23 10.11
CA VAL A 84 -8.10 -7.31 10.11
C VAL A 84 -8.56 -7.82 8.74
N LEU A 85 -9.78 -8.37 8.62
CA LEU A 85 -10.39 -8.59 7.30
C LEU A 85 -10.31 -7.33 6.41
N GLY A 86 -9.84 -7.51 5.18
CA GLY A 86 -9.51 -6.43 4.23
C GLY A 86 -8.08 -5.91 4.36
N GLY A 87 -7.35 -6.28 5.42
CA GLY A 87 -5.95 -5.93 5.66
C GLY A 87 -5.68 -4.44 5.56
N CYS A 88 -4.66 -4.06 4.80
CA CYS A 88 -4.27 -2.66 4.67
C CYS A 88 -5.38 -1.80 4.03
N SER A 89 -6.27 -2.35 3.18
CA SER A 89 -7.38 -1.58 2.61
C SER A 89 -8.38 -1.07 3.66
N ALA A 90 -8.46 -1.72 4.83
CA ALA A 90 -9.31 -1.30 5.95
C ALA A 90 -8.75 -0.10 6.73
N ILE A 91 -7.44 0.19 6.60
CA ILE A 91 -6.76 1.25 7.37
C ILE A 91 -6.00 2.27 6.51
N ASN A 92 -5.96 2.10 5.17
CA ASN A 92 -5.19 2.95 4.26
C ASN A 92 -5.77 4.37 4.09
N ALA A 93 -5.14 5.17 3.23
CA ALA A 93 -5.60 6.51 2.86
C ALA A 93 -6.74 6.55 1.82
N MET A 94 -7.24 5.40 1.35
CA MET A 94 -8.31 5.24 0.35
C MET A 94 -8.01 5.83 -1.04
N ILE A 95 -6.82 6.32 -1.32
CA ILE A 95 -6.49 6.85 -2.65
C ILE A 95 -6.57 5.73 -3.69
N TYR A 96 -7.30 5.96 -4.77
CA TYR A 96 -7.33 5.09 -5.93
C TYR A 96 -6.25 5.52 -6.93
N MET A 97 -5.27 4.64 -7.14
CA MET A 97 -4.23 4.79 -8.16
C MET A 97 -4.04 3.46 -8.88
N ARG A 98 -3.87 3.50 -10.20
CA ARG A 98 -3.40 2.37 -11.00
C ARG A 98 -1.89 2.41 -11.24
N GLY A 99 -1.30 3.60 -11.22
CA GLY A 99 0.09 3.86 -11.61
C GLY A 99 0.23 4.29 -13.07
N GLN A 100 1.43 4.15 -13.63
CA GLN A 100 1.72 4.55 -15.01
C GLN A 100 1.78 3.34 -15.92
N ALA A 101 1.37 3.50 -17.16
CA ALA A 101 1.54 2.48 -18.20
C ALA A 101 3.01 2.03 -18.29
N ALA A 102 3.94 2.99 -18.18
CA ALA A 102 5.38 2.73 -18.19
C ALA A 102 5.86 1.78 -17.08
N ASP A 103 5.19 1.71 -15.93
CA ASP A 103 5.59 0.81 -14.84
C ASP A 103 5.38 -0.66 -15.25
N TYR A 104 4.21 -0.94 -15.81
CA TYR A 104 3.83 -2.25 -16.33
C TYR A 104 4.61 -2.61 -17.59
N GLU A 105 4.90 -1.62 -18.43
CA GLU A 105 5.77 -1.85 -19.58
C GLU A 105 7.20 -2.18 -19.18
N ALA A 106 7.74 -1.59 -18.13
CA ALA A 106 9.03 -1.99 -17.58
C ALA A 106 9.00 -3.45 -17.10
N TRP A 107 7.90 -3.91 -16.48
CA TRP A 107 7.75 -5.33 -16.10
C TRP A 107 7.76 -6.23 -17.34
N ARG A 108 7.02 -5.87 -18.39
CA ARG A 108 7.02 -6.63 -19.65
C ARG A 108 8.41 -6.66 -20.29
N GLN A 109 9.12 -5.54 -20.32
CA GLN A 109 10.46 -5.40 -20.92
C GLN A 109 11.51 -6.28 -20.25
N ILE A 110 11.40 -6.53 -18.95
CA ILE A 110 12.28 -7.49 -18.26
C ILE A 110 11.88 -8.96 -18.50
N GLY A 111 10.98 -9.25 -19.44
CA GLY A 111 10.59 -10.59 -19.86
C GLY A 111 9.36 -11.16 -19.17
N LEU A 112 8.58 -10.34 -18.45
CA LEU A 112 7.32 -10.74 -17.84
C LEU A 112 6.16 -10.51 -18.83
N THR A 113 6.16 -11.27 -19.92
CA THR A 113 5.11 -11.19 -20.95
C THR A 113 3.72 -11.35 -20.32
N GLY A 114 2.77 -10.57 -20.82
CA GLY A 114 1.40 -10.51 -20.30
C GLY A 114 1.23 -9.57 -19.12
N TRP A 115 2.28 -8.90 -18.63
CA TRP A 115 2.19 -7.89 -17.56
C TRP A 115 2.28 -6.44 -18.07
N GLY A 116 2.18 -6.21 -19.38
CA GLY A 116 2.16 -4.87 -19.96
C GLY A 116 0.86 -4.13 -19.65
N TRP A 117 0.82 -2.83 -19.92
CA TRP A 117 -0.35 -1.99 -19.59
C TRP A 117 -1.63 -2.51 -20.26
N GLY A 118 -1.54 -2.87 -21.54
CA GLY A 118 -2.67 -3.43 -22.29
C GLY A 118 -3.18 -4.77 -21.75
N ASP A 119 -2.33 -5.53 -21.05
CA ASP A 119 -2.71 -6.81 -20.44
C ASP A 119 -3.38 -6.62 -19.08
N VAL A 120 -2.98 -5.60 -18.31
CA VAL A 120 -3.45 -5.38 -16.93
C VAL A 120 -4.57 -4.36 -16.81
N LEU A 121 -4.69 -3.41 -17.75
CA LEU A 121 -5.78 -2.43 -17.74
C LEU A 121 -7.18 -3.09 -17.74
N PRO A 122 -7.46 -4.13 -18.55
CA PRO A 122 -8.75 -4.82 -18.49
C PRO A 122 -9.07 -5.38 -17.10
N LEU A 123 -8.06 -5.84 -16.35
CA LEU A 123 -8.25 -6.37 -14.99
C LEU A 123 -8.61 -5.27 -13.99
N PHE A 124 -8.06 -4.06 -14.13
CA PHE A 124 -8.49 -2.91 -13.35
C PHE A 124 -9.93 -2.52 -13.68
N LEU A 125 -10.26 -2.51 -14.96
CA LEU A 125 -11.59 -2.13 -15.46
C LEU A 125 -12.68 -3.10 -15.01
N ASP A 126 -12.41 -4.41 -15.06
CA ASP A 126 -13.38 -5.44 -14.66
C ASP A 126 -13.80 -5.32 -13.18
N GLN A 127 -12.91 -4.82 -12.33
CA GLN A 127 -13.19 -4.61 -10.90
C GLN A 127 -13.85 -3.27 -10.61
N GLU A 128 -13.79 -2.31 -11.52
CA GLU A 128 -14.08 -0.91 -11.22
C GLU A 128 -15.58 -0.60 -11.20
N ASP A 129 -16.02 0.10 -10.15
CA ASP A 129 -17.28 0.83 -10.11
C ASP A 129 -17.02 2.33 -9.96
N HIS A 130 -16.76 2.98 -11.10
CA HIS A 130 -16.43 4.39 -11.16
C HIS A 130 -17.67 5.28 -11.05
N VAL A 131 -17.54 6.44 -10.39
CA VAL A 131 -18.66 7.38 -10.23
C VAL A 131 -19.06 8.09 -11.54
N SER A 132 -18.10 8.32 -12.44
CA SER A 132 -18.36 8.94 -13.74
C SER A 132 -18.83 7.91 -14.77
N PRO A 133 -19.55 8.31 -15.83
CA PRO A 133 -19.95 7.43 -16.92
C PRO A 133 -18.78 6.61 -17.48
N PRO A 134 -19.01 5.38 -17.97
CA PRO A 134 -17.94 4.55 -18.51
C PRO A 134 -17.38 5.15 -19.81
N ASP A 135 -16.06 5.00 -19.99
CA ASP A 135 -15.29 5.41 -21.17
C ASP A 135 -14.14 4.41 -21.41
N ASP A 136 -13.20 4.65 -22.32
CA ASP A 136 -12.13 3.68 -22.59
C ASP A 136 -11.24 3.36 -21.38
N LEU A 137 -11.21 4.23 -20.37
CA LEU A 137 -10.35 4.14 -19.19
C LEU A 137 -11.11 3.86 -17.90
N HIS A 138 -12.46 3.93 -17.90
CA HIS A 138 -13.27 3.68 -16.73
C HIS A 138 -14.50 2.79 -16.99
N ARG A 139 -14.87 2.01 -15.98
CA ARG A 139 -16.07 1.14 -15.99
C ARG A 139 -16.95 1.39 -14.77
N GLN A 140 -18.19 0.96 -14.88
CA GLN A 140 -19.18 0.94 -13.79
C GLN A 140 -19.64 -0.48 -13.54
N GLY A 141 -20.08 -0.76 -12.31
CA GLY A 141 -20.72 -2.02 -11.96
C GLY A 141 -19.81 -3.10 -11.39
N GLY A 142 -18.49 -2.89 -11.34
CA GLY A 142 -17.57 -3.75 -10.60
C GLY A 142 -17.73 -3.66 -9.09
N GLU A 143 -16.94 -4.41 -8.33
CA GLU A 143 -17.03 -4.41 -6.87
C GLU A 143 -16.28 -3.25 -6.21
N TRP A 144 -15.25 -2.73 -6.88
CA TRP A 144 -14.32 -1.74 -6.36
C TRP A 144 -14.77 -0.31 -6.64
N ARG A 145 -15.49 0.27 -5.68
CA ARG A 145 -16.01 1.63 -5.79
C ARG A 145 -14.90 2.66 -5.88
N VAL A 146 -15.00 3.56 -6.86
CA VAL A 146 -14.17 4.77 -7.01
C VAL A 146 -15.09 5.99 -7.06
N ASP A 147 -14.90 6.91 -6.11
CA ASP A 147 -15.72 8.12 -5.94
C ASP A 147 -14.83 9.37 -5.86
N HIS A 148 -15.43 10.53 -6.09
CA HIS A 148 -14.77 11.80 -5.84
C HIS A 148 -14.75 12.10 -4.33
N PRO A 149 -13.73 12.80 -3.82
CA PRO A 149 -13.69 13.20 -2.42
C PRO A 149 -14.86 14.16 -2.13
N ARG A 150 -15.49 13.98 -0.97
CA ARG A 150 -16.69 14.74 -0.58
C ARG A 150 -16.40 16.09 0.07
N MET A 151 -15.13 16.49 0.11
CA MET A 151 -14.68 17.72 0.74
C MET A 151 -13.61 18.39 -0.11
N ARG A 152 -13.68 19.72 -0.16
CA ARG A 152 -12.72 20.60 -0.85
C ARG A 152 -12.25 21.69 0.09
N TRP A 153 -11.09 22.25 -0.20
CA TRP A 153 -10.44 23.24 0.66
C TRP A 153 -9.81 24.31 -0.22
N LYS A 154 -10.11 25.58 0.07
CA LYS A 154 -9.58 26.72 -0.69
C LYS A 154 -8.05 26.72 -0.75
N VAL A 155 -7.38 26.29 0.33
CA VAL A 155 -5.91 26.20 0.36
C VAL A 155 -5.37 25.11 -0.58
N LEU A 156 -6.13 24.05 -0.84
CA LEU A 156 -5.76 23.00 -1.79
C LEU A 156 -6.08 23.40 -3.23
N ASP A 157 -7.20 24.10 -3.46
CA ASP A 157 -7.51 24.69 -4.77
C ASP A 157 -6.40 25.67 -5.18
N ALA A 158 -5.97 26.55 -4.27
CA ALA A 158 -4.84 27.45 -4.50
C ALA A 158 -3.50 26.73 -4.67
N PHE A 159 -3.28 25.59 -4.01
CA PHE A 159 -2.12 24.74 -4.28
C PHE A 159 -2.13 24.24 -5.73
N GLY A 160 -3.29 23.80 -6.23
CA GLY A 160 -3.45 23.38 -7.62
C GLY A 160 -3.12 24.50 -8.62
N GLU A 161 -3.64 25.71 -8.39
CA GLU A 161 -3.33 26.88 -9.22
C GLU A 161 -1.83 27.25 -9.16
N ALA A 162 -1.23 27.17 -7.97
CA ALA A 162 0.20 27.38 -7.79
C ALA A 162 1.04 26.30 -8.51
N ALA A 163 0.62 25.03 -8.47
CA ALA A 163 1.28 23.96 -9.21
C ALA A 163 1.21 24.21 -10.73
N SER A 164 0.07 24.68 -11.23
CA SER A 164 -0.11 25.08 -12.63
C SER A 164 0.85 26.21 -13.04
N GLN A 165 0.98 27.26 -12.21
CA GLN A 165 1.95 28.32 -12.45
C GLN A 165 3.41 27.84 -12.38
N ALA A 166 3.68 26.78 -11.61
CA ALA A 166 4.99 26.15 -11.55
C ALA A 166 5.28 25.17 -12.70
N GLY A 167 4.33 24.95 -13.61
CA GLY A 167 4.46 24.10 -14.80
C GLY A 167 3.81 22.72 -14.69
N ILE A 168 2.98 22.46 -13.68
CA ILE A 168 2.29 21.18 -13.48
C ILE A 168 0.79 21.38 -13.75
N PRO A 169 0.25 20.92 -14.90
CA PRO A 169 -1.12 21.24 -15.32
C PRO A 169 -2.18 20.67 -14.37
N LEU A 170 -3.35 21.30 -14.29
CA LEU A 170 -4.48 20.71 -13.58
C LEU A 170 -5.10 19.58 -14.40
N VAL A 171 -5.33 18.43 -13.76
CA VAL A 171 -5.94 17.24 -14.40
C VAL A 171 -7.13 16.73 -13.56
N PRO A 172 -8.20 16.23 -14.23
CA PRO A 172 -9.37 15.70 -13.53
C PRO A 172 -9.18 14.26 -13.03
N ASP A 173 -8.23 13.52 -13.62
CA ASP A 173 -7.93 12.13 -13.29
C ASP A 173 -6.45 11.83 -13.53
N PHE A 174 -5.90 10.96 -12.68
CA PHE A 174 -4.53 10.46 -12.78
C PHE A 174 -4.48 9.05 -13.40
N ASN A 175 -5.59 8.34 -13.56
CA ASN A 175 -5.62 6.90 -13.83
C ASN A 175 -5.64 6.51 -15.31
N GLY A 176 -5.33 7.46 -16.20
CA GLY A 176 -5.29 7.28 -17.65
C GLY A 176 -4.00 6.67 -18.22
N GLY A 177 -3.00 6.35 -17.38
CA GLY A 177 -1.74 5.72 -17.79
C GLY A 177 -0.53 6.66 -17.81
N ASP A 178 -0.74 7.98 -17.82
CA ASP A 178 0.24 9.00 -17.42
C ASP A 178 -0.38 9.83 -16.30
N ASN A 179 0.36 10.02 -15.20
CA ASN A 179 -0.14 10.76 -14.05
C ASN A 179 0.20 12.26 -14.09
N PHE A 180 1.02 12.75 -15.04
CA PHE A 180 1.55 14.12 -15.00
C PHE A 180 0.44 15.18 -14.85
N GLY A 181 0.47 15.90 -13.73
CA GLY A 181 -0.53 16.93 -13.43
C GLY A 181 -0.83 17.07 -11.94
N ALA A 182 -1.78 17.93 -11.61
CA ALA A 182 -2.22 18.27 -10.27
C ALA A 182 -3.75 18.23 -10.17
N GLY A 183 -4.29 17.67 -9.08
CA GLY A 183 -5.73 17.41 -8.98
C GLY A 183 -6.14 16.76 -7.66
N TYR A 184 -7.44 16.69 -7.42
CA TYR A 184 -7.98 15.94 -6.29
C TYR A 184 -7.86 14.43 -6.55
N PHE A 185 -7.41 13.67 -5.56
CA PHE A 185 -7.36 12.23 -5.67
C PHE A 185 -8.78 11.66 -5.72
N GLN A 186 -9.00 10.69 -6.62
CA GLN A 186 -10.14 9.80 -6.52
C GLN A 186 -9.94 8.83 -5.34
N VAL A 187 -11.03 8.40 -4.71
CA VAL A 187 -11.00 7.63 -3.48
C VAL A 187 -11.89 6.40 -3.51
N ASN A 188 -11.46 5.34 -2.82
CA ASN A 188 -12.25 4.16 -2.55
C ASN A 188 -13.20 4.40 -1.38
N GLN A 189 -14.28 5.12 -1.68
CA GLN A 189 -15.37 5.41 -0.75
C GLN A 189 -16.72 5.13 -1.40
N LYS A 190 -17.69 4.69 -0.61
CA LYS A 190 -19.09 4.53 -1.05
C LYS A 190 -20.00 5.26 -0.06
N ASN A 191 -20.73 6.27 -0.54
CA ASN A 191 -21.64 7.08 0.29
C ASN A 191 -20.96 7.68 1.54
N GLY A 192 -19.73 8.17 1.38
CA GLY A 192 -18.93 8.81 2.43
C GLY A 192 -18.35 7.85 3.48
N ARG A 193 -18.45 6.53 3.26
CA ARG A 193 -17.77 5.50 4.06
C ARG A 193 -16.59 4.94 3.30
N ARG A 194 -15.56 4.49 4.03
CA ARG A 194 -14.47 3.69 3.45
C ARG A 194 -15.03 2.47 2.73
N TRP A 195 -14.51 2.21 1.54
CA TRP A 195 -14.76 0.98 0.80
C TRP A 195 -13.50 0.10 0.84
N SER A 196 -13.47 -0.90 1.72
CA SER A 196 -12.35 -1.84 1.87
C SER A 196 -12.50 -3.06 0.97
N ALA A 197 -11.42 -3.81 0.77
CA ALA A 197 -11.44 -5.07 0.01
C ALA A 197 -12.41 -6.09 0.61
N ALA A 198 -12.52 -6.13 1.94
CA ALA A 198 -13.50 -6.98 2.62
C ALA A 198 -14.94 -6.57 2.25
N SER A 199 -15.21 -5.27 2.18
CA SER A 199 -16.55 -4.76 1.83
C SER A 199 -16.89 -4.94 0.35
N ALA A 200 -15.89 -4.82 -0.52
CA ALA A 200 -16.02 -4.95 -1.96
C ALA A 200 -16.15 -6.42 -2.40
N PHE A 201 -15.20 -7.27 -2.00
CA PHE A 201 -15.05 -8.59 -2.59
C PHE A 201 -15.44 -9.74 -1.66
N LEU A 202 -15.22 -9.63 -0.34
CA LEU A 202 -15.41 -10.75 0.58
C LEU A 202 -16.83 -10.84 1.16
N LYS A 203 -17.27 -9.79 1.85
CA LYS A 203 -18.58 -9.74 2.53
C LYS A 203 -19.76 -10.08 1.63
N PRO A 204 -19.82 -9.61 0.37
CA PRO A 204 -20.94 -9.93 -0.50
C PRO A 204 -21.06 -11.41 -0.83
N VAL A 205 -20.01 -12.22 -0.66
CA VAL A 205 -19.97 -13.64 -1.06
C VAL A 205 -19.82 -14.62 0.11
N LEU A 206 -19.82 -14.14 1.36
CA LEU A 206 -19.75 -14.99 2.56
C LEU A 206 -20.93 -15.97 2.72
N TYR A 207 -22.00 -15.81 1.94
CA TYR A 207 -23.14 -16.73 1.92
C TYR A 207 -22.85 -18.04 1.19
N ARG A 208 -21.77 -18.10 0.38
CA ARG A 208 -21.38 -19.27 -0.41
C ARG A 208 -20.94 -20.41 0.50
N GLN A 209 -21.54 -21.59 0.34
CA GLN A 209 -21.28 -22.77 1.18
C GLN A 209 -19.88 -23.38 0.99
N ASN A 210 -19.26 -23.11 -0.16
CA ASN A 210 -17.92 -23.56 -0.53
C ASN A 210 -16.81 -22.57 -0.14
N LEU A 211 -17.12 -21.50 0.61
CA LEU A 211 -16.16 -20.52 1.11
C LEU A 211 -16.17 -20.49 2.64
N GLN A 212 -15.05 -20.87 3.24
CA GLN A 212 -14.81 -20.75 4.67
C GLN A 212 -13.79 -19.67 4.97
N VAL A 213 -14.06 -18.83 5.98
CA VAL A 213 -13.16 -17.75 6.42
C VAL A 213 -12.93 -17.89 7.92
N GLU A 214 -11.68 -18.10 8.31
CA GLU A 214 -11.27 -18.19 9.71
C GLU A 214 -10.44 -16.95 10.08
N THR A 215 -10.88 -16.23 11.10
CA THR A 215 -10.19 -15.05 11.66
C THR A 215 -9.43 -15.41 12.93
N GLY A 216 -8.44 -14.60 13.31
CA GLY A 216 -7.57 -14.89 14.46
C GLY A 216 -6.60 -16.06 14.21
N VAL A 217 -6.34 -16.39 12.94
CA VAL A 217 -5.46 -17.50 12.53
C VAL A 217 -4.19 -16.96 11.89
N LYS A 218 -3.09 -16.99 12.64
CA LYS A 218 -1.75 -16.66 12.10
C LYS A 218 -1.09 -17.93 11.59
N VAL A 219 -1.18 -18.17 10.28
CA VAL A 219 -0.42 -19.23 9.59
C VAL A 219 1.08 -19.03 9.83
N ASN A 220 1.76 -20.10 10.22
CA ASN A 220 3.18 -20.05 10.58
C ASN A 220 4.04 -21.11 9.88
N GLU A 221 3.44 -22.09 9.20
CA GLU A 221 4.19 -23.05 8.38
C GLU A 221 3.39 -23.43 7.12
N ILE A 222 4.09 -23.55 5.99
CA ILE A 222 3.62 -24.20 4.77
C ILE A 222 4.05 -25.66 4.83
N LEU A 223 3.07 -26.58 4.73
CA LEU A 223 3.32 -28.02 4.73
C LEU A 223 3.79 -28.43 3.34
N ILE A 224 5.00 -29.00 3.26
CA ILE A 224 5.64 -29.38 1.99
C ILE A 224 5.95 -30.87 2.03
N GLU A 225 5.39 -31.61 1.09
CA GLU A 225 5.63 -33.04 0.89
C GLU A 225 6.08 -33.28 -0.55
N ASN A 226 7.19 -34.00 -0.74
CA ASN A 226 7.73 -34.34 -2.07
C ASN A 226 7.86 -33.13 -3.01
N GLY A 227 8.24 -31.97 -2.47
CA GLY A 227 8.39 -30.72 -3.21
C GLY A 227 7.08 -30.03 -3.62
N ARG A 228 5.93 -30.42 -3.03
CA ARG A 228 4.62 -29.79 -3.23
C ARG A 228 4.09 -29.22 -1.91
N ALA A 229 3.54 -28.01 -1.95
CA ALA A 229 2.75 -27.48 -0.86
C ALA A 229 1.41 -28.23 -0.79
N VAL A 230 1.18 -28.94 0.31
CA VAL A 230 0.00 -29.78 0.54
C VAL A 230 -0.97 -29.19 1.57
N GLY A 231 -0.61 -28.06 2.17
CA GLY A 231 -1.41 -27.43 3.20
C GLY A 231 -0.65 -26.36 3.98
N VAL A 232 -1.24 -25.93 5.08
CA VAL A 232 -0.67 -24.95 6.01
C VAL A 232 -0.93 -25.38 7.44
N ALA A 233 -0.08 -24.93 8.35
CA ALA A 233 -0.25 -25.12 9.78
C ALA A 233 -0.18 -23.79 10.54
N TRP A 234 -0.84 -23.78 11.69
CA TRP A 234 -0.79 -22.68 12.65
C TRP A 234 -0.84 -23.19 14.08
N LEU A 235 -0.48 -22.29 15.00
CA LEU A 235 -0.61 -22.50 16.44
C LEU A 235 -1.76 -21.64 16.96
N LYS A 236 -2.67 -22.22 17.72
CA LYS A 236 -3.75 -21.53 18.41
C LYS A 236 -3.87 -22.12 19.81
N ASP A 237 -3.78 -21.26 20.82
CA ASP A 237 -3.86 -21.66 22.24
C ASP A 237 -2.89 -22.80 22.64
N GLY A 238 -1.71 -22.84 22.01
CA GLY A 238 -0.67 -23.85 22.24
C GLY A 238 -0.87 -25.16 21.46
N GLU A 239 -2.00 -25.32 20.78
CA GLU A 239 -2.29 -26.48 19.93
C GLU A 239 -1.95 -26.21 18.47
N ARG A 240 -1.45 -27.24 17.77
CA ARG A 240 -1.13 -27.19 16.34
C ARG A 240 -2.35 -27.64 15.54
N PHE A 241 -2.73 -26.81 14.59
CA PHE A 241 -3.80 -27.08 13.63
C PHE A 241 -3.25 -27.09 12.21
N GLU A 242 -3.88 -27.87 11.35
CA GLU A 242 -3.47 -28.06 9.96
C GLU A 242 -4.70 -28.05 9.04
N ALA A 243 -4.54 -27.47 7.86
CA ALA A 243 -5.52 -27.53 6.78
C ALA A 243 -4.83 -27.99 5.49
N TYR A 244 -5.45 -28.93 4.78
CA TYR A 244 -4.87 -29.59 3.61
C TYR A 244 -5.49 -29.08 2.31
N CYS A 245 -4.67 -29.02 1.27
CA CYS A 245 -4.97 -28.40 -0.01
C CYS A 245 -4.78 -29.36 -1.19
N ASN A 246 -5.80 -29.47 -2.03
CA ASN A 246 -5.78 -30.32 -3.24
C ASN A 246 -5.18 -29.61 -4.45
N ALA A 247 -5.46 -28.32 -4.67
CA ALA A 247 -4.99 -27.58 -5.85
C ALA A 247 -3.78 -26.71 -5.55
N GLU A 248 -3.97 -25.53 -4.96
CA GLU A 248 -2.90 -24.57 -4.71
C GLU A 248 -3.12 -23.83 -3.38
N VAL A 249 -2.05 -23.74 -2.59
CA VAL A 249 -1.95 -22.75 -1.50
C VAL A 249 -1.52 -21.43 -2.13
N VAL A 250 -2.22 -20.33 -1.82
CA VAL A 250 -1.88 -18.99 -2.31
C VAL A 250 -1.63 -18.03 -1.15
N LEU A 251 -0.43 -17.44 -1.14
CA LEU A 251 -0.04 -16.45 -0.16
C LEU A 251 -0.52 -15.06 -0.58
N ALA A 252 -1.27 -14.43 0.31
CA ALA A 252 -1.74 -13.06 0.23
C ALA A 252 -1.45 -12.28 1.52
N ALA A 253 -0.35 -12.63 2.20
CA ALA A 253 0.08 -12.07 3.48
C ALA A 253 0.82 -10.72 3.35
N GLY A 254 0.97 -10.23 2.11
CA GLY A 254 1.56 -8.94 1.78
C GLY A 254 3.09 -8.94 1.84
N ALA A 255 3.69 -7.83 1.41
CA ALA A 255 5.13 -7.66 1.30
C ALA A 255 5.92 -7.83 2.61
N VAL A 256 5.26 -7.85 3.77
CA VAL A 256 5.90 -8.14 5.07
C VAL A 256 5.64 -9.59 5.51
N GLY A 257 4.38 -10.02 5.49
CA GLY A 257 3.98 -11.34 5.99
C GLY A 257 4.40 -12.50 5.10
N THR A 258 4.39 -12.31 3.78
CA THR A 258 4.77 -13.35 2.81
C THR A 258 6.22 -13.82 2.96
N PRO A 259 7.26 -12.96 2.91
CA PRO A 259 8.64 -13.42 3.10
C PRO A 259 8.86 -14.02 4.50
N ASN A 260 8.20 -13.49 5.53
CA ASN A 260 8.27 -14.02 6.89
C ASN A 260 7.76 -15.47 6.95
N LEU A 261 6.59 -15.75 6.37
CA LEU A 261 6.04 -17.10 6.32
C LEU A 261 6.88 -18.06 5.47
N LEU A 262 7.41 -17.60 4.33
CA LEU A 262 8.31 -18.41 3.49
C LEU A 262 9.56 -18.84 4.28
N GLU A 263 10.23 -17.90 4.94
CA GLU A 263 11.44 -18.20 5.72
C GLU A 263 11.14 -19.11 6.91
N LEU A 264 10.07 -18.87 7.67
CA LEU A 264 9.61 -19.78 8.74
C LEU A 264 9.32 -21.20 8.23
N SER A 265 8.86 -21.32 6.98
CA SER A 265 8.57 -22.60 6.34
C SER A 265 9.81 -23.28 5.75
N GLY A 266 11.00 -22.69 5.88
CA GLY A 266 12.25 -23.22 5.34
C GLY A 266 12.49 -22.89 3.86
N ILE A 267 11.82 -21.89 3.30
CA ILE A 267 12.02 -21.38 1.94
C ILE A 267 12.74 -20.03 2.01
N GLY A 268 14.02 -19.99 1.67
CA GLY A 268 14.82 -18.77 1.79
C GLY A 268 16.32 -18.98 1.56
N ASP A 269 17.15 -18.03 1.97
CA ASP A 269 18.60 -18.20 1.92
C ASP A 269 19.05 -19.31 2.88
N ALA A 270 19.80 -20.30 2.37
CA ALA A 270 20.13 -21.50 3.13
C ALA A 270 21.01 -21.17 4.35
N ARG A 271 21.95 -20.24 4.20
CA ARG A 271 22.86 -19.85 5.28
C ARG A 271 22.10 -19.10 6.37
N ARG A 272 21.23 -18.16 6.00
CA ARG A 272 20.36 -17.42 6.92
C ARG A 272 19.48 -18.37 7.73
N LEU A 273 18.76 -19.28 7.06
CA LEU A 273 17.86 -20.22 7.73
C LEU A 273 18.61 -21.14 8.70
N THR A 274 19.74 -21.72 8.27
CA THR A 274 20.57 -22.57 9.14
C THR A 274 21.12 -21.79 10.35
N SER A 275 21.51 -20.53 10.18
CA SER A 275 21.99 -19.69 11.29
C SER A 275 20.92 -19.41 12.35
N LEU A 276 19.64 -19.52 12.00
CA LEU A 276 18.49 -19.37 12.88
C LEU A 276 17.94 -20.70 13.39
N GLY A 277 18.62 -21.83 13.11
CA GLY A 277 18.21 -23.16 13.53
C GLY A 277 17.09 -23.78 12.69
N LEU A 278 16.78 -23.21 11.53
CA LEU A 278 15.77 -23.74 10.60
C LEU A 278 16.40 -24.63 9.53
N ILE A 279 15.64 -25.65 9.12
CA ILE A 279 16.01 -26.53 8.00
C ILE A 279 15.63 -25.81 6.70
N CYS A 280 16.61 -25.57 5.84
CA CYS A 280 16.36 -25.07 4.49
C CYS A 280 15.76 -26.19 3.62
N LYS A 281 14.45 -26.11 3.37
CA LYS A 281 13.72 -27.01 2.47
C LYS A 281 13.94 -26.62 1.00
N VAL A 282 13.96 -25.31 0.72
CA VAL A 282 14.21 -24.76 -0.62
C VAL A 282 15.12 -23.55 -0.53
N HIS A 283 16.25 -23.59 -1.24
CA HIS A 283 17.14 -22.44 -1.34
C HIS A 283 16.57 -21.41 -2.31
N ALA A 284 16.11 -20.29 -1.77
CA ALA A 284 15.54 -19.16 -2.51
C ALA A 284 16.10 -17.84 -1.93
N PRO A 285 17.34 -17.45 -2.30
CA PRO A 285 18.03 -16.32 -1.69
C PRO A 285 17.36 -14.97 -1.93
N GLY A 286 16.44 -14.87 -2.91
CA GLY A 286 15.64 -13.68 -3.16
C GLY A 286 14.50 -13.44 -2.17
N VAL A 287 14.13 -14.43 -1.34
CA VAL A 287 13.06 -14.25 -0.34
C VAL A 287 13.46 -13.20 0.68
N GLY A 288 12.60 -12.19 0.83
CA GLY A 288 12.80 -11.06 1.73
C GLY A 288 13.63 -9.93 1.12
N GLU A 289 14.31 -10.13 0.00
CA GLU A 289 15.15 -9.12 -0.66
C GLU A 289 14.35 -8.17 -1.56
N ASN A 290 14.97 -7.13 -2.11
CA ASN A 290 14.34 -6.20 -3.06
C ASN A 290 13.11 -5.45 -2.47
N LEU A 291 13.08 -5.25 -1.15
CA LEU A 291 12.07 -4.38 -0.54
C LEU A 291 12.19 -2.98 -1.16
N GLN A 292 11.07 -2.52 -1.72
CA GLN A 292 10.88 -1.17 -2.24
C GLN A 292 9.71 -0.54 -1.51
N ASP A 293 9.80 0.76 -1.25
CA ASP A 293 8.72 1.54 -0.64
C ASP A 293 8.89 3.02 -1.03
N HIS A 294 7.79 3.76 -1.04
CA HIS A 294 7.80 5.19 -1.27
C HIS A 294 8.12 5.91 0.06
N LEU A 295 9.33 6.50 0.13
CA LEU A 295 9.67 7.44 1.20
C LEU A 295 9.07 8.80 0.89
N GLN A 296 8.21 9.30 1.78
CA GLN A 296 7.72 10.66 1.71
C GLN A 296 8.53 11.60 2.60
N ILE A 297 8.82 12.78 2.07
CA ILE A 297 9.39 13.90 2.79
C ILE A 297 8.25 14.86 3.07
N ARG A 298 8.07 15.26 4.34
CA ARG A 298 6.89 16.00 4.81
C ARG A 298 7.20 17.46 5.18
N PRO A 299 7.49 18.35 4.23
CA PRO A 299 7.55 19.77 4.52
C PRO A 299 6.14 20.30 4.81
N TYR A 300 6.05 21.25 5.74
CA TYR A 300 4.79 21.88 6.08
C TYR A 300 4.96 23.36 6.39
N TYR A 301 3.91 24.11 6.05
CA TYR A 301 3.89 25.56 6.05
C TYR A 301 2.73 26.04 6.92
N LYS A 302 3.00 27.01 7.79
CA LYS A 302 1.93 27.80 8.43
C LYS A 302 1.26 28.66 7.38
N VAL A 303 -0.06 28.79 7.44
CA VAL A 303 -0.81 29.67 6.54
C VAL A 303 -1.75 30.57 7.33
N SER A 304 -2.21 31.64 6.69
CA SER A 304 -3.08 32.65 7.27
C SER A 304 -4.22 33.00 6.32
N GLY A 305 -5.33 33.53 6.85
CA GLY A 305 -6.47 33.96 6.02
C GLY A 305 -7.29 32.83 5.39
N VAL A 306 -7.02 31.57 5.74
CA VAL A 306 -7.75 30.39 5.23
C VAL A 306 -7.97 29.34 6.32
N PRO A 307 -9.18 28.77 6.46
CA PRO A 307 -9.41 27.68 7.41
C PRO A 307 -8.72 26.39 6.92
N THR A 308 -8.16 25.66 7.88
CA THR A 308 -7.53 24.35 7.69
C THR A 308 -8.07 23.40 8.76
N MET A 309 -7.77 22.10 8.66
CA MET A 309 -8.24 21.14 9.67
C MET A 309 -7.69 21.47 11.06
N ASN A 310 -6.44 21.95 11.16
CA ASN A 310 -5.86 22.39 12.44
C ASN A 310 -6.76 23.41 13.16
N ALA A 311 -7.21 24.45 12.44
CA ALA A 311 -8.05 25.50 13.00
C ALA A 311 -9.45 25.00 13.38
N LEU A 312 -10.03 24.12 12.55
CA LEU A 312 -11.34 23.54 12.83
C LEU A 312 -11.30 22.61 14.06
N TYR A 313 -10.27 21.77 14.16
CA TYR A 313 -10.12 20.79 15.24
C TYR A 313 -9.71 21.41 16.57
N ALA A 314 -8.96 22.53 16.54
CA ALA A 314 -8.62 23.30 17.74
C ALA A 314 -9.88 23.85 18.45
N SER A 315 -10.98 24.05 17.72
CA SER A 315 -12.25 24.49 18.29
C SER A 315 -13.01 23.32 18.91
N TRP A 316 -12.95 23.17 20.24
CA TRP A 316 -13.55 22.03 20.95
C TRP A 316 -15.05 21.84 20.67
N TRP A 317 -15.81 22.92 20.54
CA TRP A 317 -17.26 22.88 20.24
C TRP A 317 -17.57 22.49 18.78
N ARG A 318 -16.61 22.63 17.85
CA ARG A 318 -16.79 22.19 16.46
C ARG A 318 -16.65 20.68 16.31
N ARG A 319 -15.92 20.02 17.20
CA ARG A 319 -15.71 18.56 17.17
C ARG A 319 -17.03 17.76 17.20
N PRO A 320 -17.97 18.00 18.15
CA PRO A 320 -19.25 17.31 18.13
C PRO A 320 -20.09 17.67 16.89
N LEU A 321 -19.99 18.90 16.37
CA LEU A 321 -20.68 19.28 15.12
C LEU A 321 -20.16 18.50 13.90
N MET A 322 -18.85 18.24 13.81
CA MET A 322 -18.29 17.38 12.75
C MET A 322 -18.86 15.96 12.83
N ALA A 323 -19.03 15.43 14.04
CA ALA A 323 -19.61 14.11 14.25
C ALA A 323 -21.09 14.06 13.86
N LEU A 324 -21.86 15.07 14.24
CA LEU A 324 -23.27 15.20 13.87
C LEU A 324 -23.46 15.39 12.36
N GLU A 325 -22.66 16.25 11.73
CA GLU A 325 -22.65 16.45 10.27
C GLU A 325 -22.39 15.13 9.53
N TYR A 326 -21.38 14.38 9.97
CA TYR A 326 -21.07 13.09 9.35
C TYR A 326 -22.16 12.04 9.61
N ALA A 327 -22.72 11.99 10.82
CA ALA A 327 -23.80 11.06 11.16
C ALA A 327 -25.05 11.30 10.30
N ALA A 328 -25.41 12.57 10.09
CA ALA A 328 -26.60 12.96 9.33
C ALA A 328 -26.38 12.93 7.81
N LEU A 329 -25.24 13.42 7.32
CA LEU A 329 -25.04 13.72 5.89
C LEU A 329 -23.94 12.88 5.22
N ARG A 330 -23.14 12.13 5.99
CA ARG A 330 -21.95 11.39 5.49
C ARG A 330 -20.99 12.29 4.70
N ARG A 331 -20.81 13.52 5.19
CA ARG A 331 -19.97 14.57 4.61
C ARG A 331 -19.16 15.26 5.72
N GLY A 332 -18.34 16.23 5.33
CA GLY A 332 -17.54 17.03 6.24
C GLY A 332 -16.24 16.34 6.69
N PRO A 333 -15.55 16.91 7.69
CA PRO A 333 -14.21 16.49 8.14
C PRO A 333 -14.01 15.00 8.41
N MET A 334 -15.03 14.28 8.91
CA MET A 334 -14.90 12.86 9.21
C MET A 334 -14.91 11.96 7.97
N SER A 335 -15.35 12.48 6.82
CA SER A 335 -15.31 11.79 5.52
C SER A 335 -13.97 11.96 4.78
N MET A 336 -13.02 12.69 5.38
CA MET A 336 -11.74 13.04 4.78
C MET A 336 -10.77 11.84 4.69
N ALA A 337 -10.15 11.67 3.53
CA ALA A 337 -8.92 10.90 3.40
C ALA A 337 -7.70 11.69 3.91
N PRO A 338 -6.66 11.06 4.47
CA PRO A 338 -5.48 11.77 5.01
C PRO A 338 -4.88 12.79 4.04
N SER A 339 -4.78 12.41 2.77
CA SER A 339 -4.36 13.26 1.66
C SER A 339 -5.51 13.40 0.67
N GLN A 340 -5.84 14.63 0.31
CA GLN A 340 -7.00 14.92 -0.55
C GLN A 340 -6.59 15.40 -1.94
N PHE A 341 -5.48 16.12 -2.03
CA PHE A 341 -4.99 16.70 -3.29
C PHE A 341 -3.61 16.14 -3.61
N GLY A 342 -3.37 15.89 -4.89
CA GLY A 342 -2.16 15.30 -5.41
C GLY A 342 -1.53 16.12 -6.52
N ALA A 343 -0.26 15.86 -6.77
CA ALA A 343 0.40 16.25 -8.01
C ALA A 343 1.44 15.19 -8.39
N PHE A 344 1.64 14.97 -9.68
CA PHE A 344 2.72 14.16 -10.21
C PHE A 344 3.59 15.03 -11.10
N ALA A 345 4.89 14.99 -10.86
CA ALA A 345 5.84 15.87 -11.52
C ALA A 345 7.18 15.18 -11.74
N TYR A 346 8.01 15.82 -12.55
CA TYR A 346 9.40 15.46 -12.79
C TYR A 346 10.28 16.14 -11.74
N SER A 347 11.20 15.41 -11.11
CA SER A 347 12.22 16.03 -10.25
C SER A 347 13.29 16.76 -11.07
N SER A 348 13.59 16.27 -12.28
CA SER A 348 14.52 16.87 -13.24
C SER A 348 14.13 16.47 -14.67
N ALA A 349 14.73 17.12 -15.67
CA ALA A 349 14.53 16.79 -17.08
C ALA A 349 15.15 15.44 -17.51
N GLU A 350 15.85 14.75 -16.61
CA GLU A 350 16.49 13.46 -16.87
C GLU A 350 15.49 12.28 -16.81
N PHE A 351 14.32 12.49 -16.23
CA PHE A 351 13.30 11.45 -16.08
C PHE A 351 12.33 11.46 -17.25
N GLU A 352 12.10 10.29 -17.84
CA GLU A 352 11.17 10.10 -18.97
C GLU A 352 9.70 10.14 -18.55
N THR A 353 9.39 9.84 -17.30
CA THR A 353 8.02 9.90 -16.76
C THR A 353 8.00 10.55 -15.37
N PRO A 354 6.85 11.06 -14.89
CA PRO A 354 6.76 11.73 -13.60
C PRO A 354 7.20 10.81 -12.46
N ASN A 355 8.30 11.17 -11.80
CA ASN A 355 8.91 10.36 -10.75
C ASN A 355 8.63 10.89 -9.33
N LEU A 356 7.91 12.00 -9.20
CA LEU A 356 7.46 12.54 -7.92
C LEU A 356 5.95 12.43 -7.76
N GLN A 357 5.49 12.06 -6.56
CA GLN A 357 4.09 12.18 -6.16
C GLN A 357 3.97 13.06 -4.93
N PHE A 358 3.13 14.07 -5.03
CA PHE A 358 2.77 14.99 -3.95
C PHE A 358 1.49 14.52 -3.28
N HIS A 359 1.46 14.62 -1.96
CA HIS A 359 0.31 14.37 -1.10
C HIS A 359 0.07 15.60 -0.25
N VAL A 360 -0.88 16.42 -0.67
CA VAL A 360 -1.15 17.71 -0.05
C VAL A 360 -2.33 17.61 0.91
N GLN A 361 -2.09 18.07 2.13
CA GLN A 361 -3.02 17.96 3.24
C GLN A 361 -3.30 19.35 3.81
N PRO A 362 -4.56 19.71 4.10
CA PRO A 362 -4.91 20.98 4.73
C PRO A 362 -4.71 20.87 6.26
N LEU A 363 -3.64 20.20 6.68
CA LEU A 363 -3.32 19.95 8.08
C LEU A 363 -1.82 19.79 8.31
N SER A 364 -1.38 19.89 9.58
CA SER A 364 -0.01 19.57 9.99
C SER A 364 0.07 18.96 11.40
N LEU A 365 1.07 18.10 11.59
CA LEU A 365 1.43 17.36 12.80
C LEU A 365 2.85 16.79 12.61
N ASP A 366 3.60 16.59 13.69
CA ASP A 366 5.00 16.17 13.64
C ASP A 366 5.17 14.76 13.05
N LYS A 367 4.50 13.75 13.64
CA LYS A 367 4.45 12.37 13.11
C LYS A 367 3.02 11.82 13.20
N PHE A 368 2.67 10.93 12.27
CA PHE A 368 1.34 10.31 12.27
C PHE A 368 1.03 9.69 13.64
N GLY A 369 -0.12 10.04 14.21
CA GLY A 369 -0.52 9.66 15.57
C GLY A 369 -0.42 10.80 16.60
N ASP A 370 0.36 11.85 16.32
CA ASP A 370 0.44 13.03 17.18
C ASP A 370 -0.74 13.98 16.99
N ASP A 371 -0.93 14.87 17.98
CA ASP A 371 -1.92 15.94 17.91
C ASP A 371 -1.65 16.93 16.76
N LEU A 372 -2.73 17.48 16.22
CA LEU A 372 -2.66 18.57 15.25
C LEU A 372 -2.03 19.82 15.88
N HIS A 373 -1.14 20.47 15.15
CA HIS A 373 -0.61 21.78 15.58
C HIS A 373 -1.72 22.81 15.83
N PRO A 374 -1.53 23.76 16.76
CA PRO A 374 -2.57 24.73 17.15
C PRO A 374 -2.76 25.89 16.17
N PHE A 375 -2.12 25.85 15.00
CA PHE A 375 -2.13 26.92 13.99
C PHE A 375 -2.58 26.38 12.62
N PRO A 376 -3.18 27.22 11.76
CA PRO A 376 -3.52 26.81 10.41
C PRO A 376 -2.28 26.44 9.60
N ALA A 377 -2.33 25.31 8.90
CA ALA A 377 -1.19 24.80 8.17
C ALA A 377 -1.58 23.92 6.97
N ILE A 378 -0.62 23.76 6.07
CA ILE A 378 -0.67 22.84 4.93
C ILE A 378 0.60 22.00 4.96
N THR A 379 0.45 20.68 4.79
CA THR A 379 1.56 19.76 4.57
C THR A 379 1.63 19.48 3.07
N VAL A 380 2.82 19.66 2.47
CA VAL A 380 3.09 19.41 1.05
C VAL A 380 4.02 18.22 0.95
N SER A 381 3.53 17.05 1.33
CA SER A 381 4.34 15.83 1.33
C SER A 381 4.71 15.44 -0.10
N VAL A 382 5.93 14.95 -0.33
CA VAL A 382 6.42 14.51 -1.64
C VAL A 382 7.24 13.24 -1.52
N CYS A 383 7.05 12.27 -2.42
CA CYS A 383 7.84 11.03 -2.46
C CYS A 383 8.42 10.76 -3.85
N ASN A 384 9.58 10.09 -3.86
CA ASN A 384 10.13 9.47 -5.07
C ASN A 384 9.33 8.19 -5.38
N LEU A 385 8.79 8.11 -6.59
CA LEU A 385 8.02 6.96 -7.10
C LEU A 385 8.90 5.86 -7.68
N ARG A 386 10.17 6.16 -7.94
CA ARG A 386 11.12 5.21 -8.53
C ARG A 386 12.40 5.18 -7.70
N PRO A 387 12.32 4.81 -6.41
CA PRO A 387 13.50 4.74 -5.56
C PRO A 387 14.47 3.70 -6.07
N THR A 388 15.77 4.00 -6.02
CA THR A 388 16.84 3.05 -6.39
C THR A 388 17.37 2.26 -5.19
N SER A 389 17.18 2.77 -3.97
CA SER A 389 17.42 2.02 -2.74
C SER A 389 16.64 0.72 -2.71
N ARG A 390 17.27 -0.34 -2.19
CA ARG A 390 16.67 -1.64 -1.95
C ARG A 390 16.92 -2.08 -0.52
N GLY A 391 15.85 -2.48 0.13
CA GLY A 391 15.85 -3.02 1.47
C GLY A 391 15.66 -4.52 1.51
N SER A 392 15.42 -5.04 2.72
CA SER A 392 14.99 -6.40 2.94
C SER A 392 14.08 -6.59 4.16
N ILE A 393 13.39 -7.72 4.22
CA ILE A 393 12.56 -8.17 5.34
C ILE A 393 12.88 -9.63 5.63
N HIS A 394 13.36 -9.91 6.85
CA HIS A 394 13.73 -11.26 7.27
C HIS A 394 13.20 -11.61 8.65
N ILE A 395 13.03 -12.90 8.92
CA ILE A 395 12.83 -13.40 10.28
C ILE A 395 14.04 -13.07 11.17
N GLY A 396 13.78 -12.69 12.42
CA GLY A 396 14.82 -12.47 13.43
C GLY A 396 15.15 -13.71 14.27
N SER A 397 14.25 -14.69 14.27
CA SER A 397 14.32 -15.95 15.03
C SER A 397 13.38 -16.98 14.40
N ALA A 398 13.44 -18.24 14.87
CA ALA A 398 12.50 -19.29 14.51
C ALA A 398 11.15 -19.20 15.24
N ASP A 399 10.96 -18.22 16.13
CA ASP A 399 9.68 -18.01 16.82
C ASP A 399 8.66 -17.44 15.82
N PRO A 400 7.57 -18.17 15.53
CA PRO A 400 6.58 -17.71 14.57
C PRO A 400 5.81 -16.47 15.02
N PHE A 401 5.87 -16.09 16.30
CA PHE A 401 5.22 -14.89 16.84
C PHE A 401 6.12 -13.67 16.88
N ALA A 402 7.43 -13.84 16.69
CA ALA A 402 8.38 -12.74 16.63
C ALA A 402 8.10 -11.83 15.41
N ALA A 403 8.33 -10.52 15.59
CA ALA A 403 8.26 -9.57 14.49
C ALA A 403 9.45 -9.77 13.52
N PRO A 404 9.25 -9.60 12.20
CA PRO A 404 10.35 -9.62 11.25
C PRO A 404 11.23 -8.37 11.42
N ARG A 405 12.50 -8.50 11.04
CA ARG A 405 13.43 -7.37 10.87
C ARG A 405 13.15 -6.71 9.52
N ILE A 406 12.78 -5.43 9.53
CA ILE A 406 12.42 -4.67 8.34
C ILE A 406 13.49 -3.60 8.12
N GLN A 407 14.29 -3.72 7.07
CA GLN A 407 15.38 -2.81 6.75
C GLN A 407 15.15 -2.17 5.37
N PRO A 408 14.47 -1.00 5.28
CA PRO A 408 14.11 -0.41 3.99
C PRO A 408 15.28 0.22 3.22
N ASN A 409 16.36 0.59 3.91
CA ASN A 409 17.52 1.28 3.33
C ASN A 409 17.18 2.59 2.61
N TYR A 410 16.21 3.36 3.12
CA TYR A 410 15.85 4.66 2.53
C TYR A 410 17.05 5.60 2.37
N LEU A 411 17.11 6.31 1.24
CA LEU A 411 18.16 7.28 0.92
C LEU A 411 19.58 6.68 1.01
N SER A 412 19.73 5.40 0.63
CA SER A 412 21.03 4.72 0.61
C SER A 412 21.79 4.89 -0.70
N THR A 413 21.19 5.54 -1.70
CA THR A 413 21.77 5.72 -3.04
C THR A 413 21.87 7.20 -3.42
N PRO A 414 22.92 7.62 -4.16
CA PRO A 414 23.07 9.02 -4.58
C PRO A 414 21.88 9.56 -5.40
N GLN A 415 21.26 8.69 -6.21
CA GLN A 415 20.08 9.07 -7.00
C GLN A 415 18.89 9.42 -6.12
N ASP A 416 18.61 8.63 -5.08
CA ASP A 416 17.51 8.92 -4.15
C ASP A 416 17.78 10.18 -3.33
N GLU A 417 19.03 10.43 -2.93
CA GLU A 417 19.42 11.66 -2.25
C GLU A 417 19.22 12.89 -3.14
N LYS A 418 19.61 12.80 -4.42
CA LYS A 418 19.39 13.87 -5.40
C LYS A 418 17.90 14.15 -5.59
N VAL A 419 17.08 13.11 -5.82
CA VAL A 419 15.62 13.27 -6.00
C VAL A 419 14.98 13.87 -4.74
N ALA A 420 15.44 13.48 -3.54
CA ALA A 420 14.96 14.05 -2.29
C ALA A 420 15.18 15.58 -2.23
N VAL A 421 16.39 16.04 -2.55
CA VAL A 421 16.73 17.46 -2.60
C VAL A 421 15.93 18.19 -3.68
N ASP A 422 15.88 17.65 -4.89
CA ASP A 422 15.17 18.27 -6.02
C ASP A 422 13.66 18.38 -5.74
N SER A 423 13.08 17.40 -5.05
CA SER A 423 11.67 17.42 -4.65
C SER A 423 11.36 18.56 -3.66
N LEU A 424 12.24 18.83 -2.70
CA LEU A 424 12.10 19.95 -1.75
C LEU A 424 12.24 21.32 -2.44
N LYS A 425 13.16 21.43 -3.41
CA LYS A 425 13.27 22.64 -4.25
C LYS A 425 11.99 22.87 -5.05
N LEU A 426 11.40 21.81 -5.61
CA LEU A 426 10.13 21.91 -6.34
C LEU A 426 8.96 22.29 -5.42
N VAL A 427 8.87 21.73 -4.21
CA VAL A 427 7.89 22.15 -3.19
C VAL A 427 7.98 23.66 -2.95
N ARG A 428 9.19 24.18 -2.70
CA ARG A 428 9.40 25.62 -2.47
C ARG A 428 9.02 26.45 -3.70
N LYS A 429 9.35 25.99 -4.91
CA LYS A 429 8.95 26.64 -6.17
C LYS A 429 7.43 26.77 -6.29
N ILE A 430 6.68 25.73 -5.95
CA ILE A 430 5.21 25.74 -5.98
C ILE A 430 4.66 26.68 -4.90
N VAL A 431 5.14 26.58 -3.66
CA VAL A 431 4.67 27.42 -2.56
C VAL A 431 4.96 28.91 -2.79
N ALA A 432 6.00 29.25 -3.55
CA ALA A 432 6.36 30.62 -3.91
C ALA A 432 5.41 31.27 -4.94
N GLN A 433 4.50 30.51 -5.59
CA GLN A 433 3.60 31.06 -6.60
C GLN A 433 2.47 31.89 -5.98
N ALA A 434 1.95 32.86 -6.74
CA ALA A 434 1.01 33.88 -6.27
C ALA A 434 -0.26 33.32 -5.58
N PRO A 435 -0.93 32.25 -6.08
CA PRO A 435 -2.13 31.71 -5.45
C PRO A 435 -1.92 31.26 -4.01
N LEU A 436 -0.80 30.61 -3.71
CA LEU A 436 -0.48 30.19 -2.34
C LEU A 436 0.07 31.35 -1.50
N GLN A 437 0.84 32.27 -2.10
CA GLN A 437 1.37 33.44 -1.41
C GLN A 437 0.27 34.35 -0.84
N ALA A 438 -0.94 34.34 -1.41
CA ALA A 438 -2.11 35.00 -0.84
C ALA A 438 -2.41 34.59 0.62
N PHE A 439 -2.01 33.38 1.02
CA PHE A 439 -2.17 32.85 2.38
C PHE A 439 -0.93 33.03 3.27
N LYS A 440 0.08 33.79 2.82
CA LYS A 440 1.33 34.09 3.54
C LYS A 440 1.99 32.83 4.12
N PRO A 441 2.33 31.84 3.28
CA PRO A 441 2.89 30.59 3.74
C PRO A 441 4.26 30.82 4.40
N GLN A 442 4.45 30.30 5.61
CA GLN A 442 5.72 30.33 6.32
C GLN A 442 6.23 28.90 6.49
N GLU A 443 7.38 28.59 5.89
CA GLU A 443 7.99 27.27 6.01
C GLU A 443 8.33 26.99 7.47
N HIS A 444 7.71 25.96 8.05
CA HIS A 444 7.98 25.58 9.43
C HIS A 444 9.01 24.46 9.50
N ARG A 445 8.85 23.45 8.64
CA ARG A 445 9.87 22.43 8.39
C ARG A 445 9.96 22.17 6.88
N PRO A 446 11.16 22.11 6.28
CA PRO A 446 12.48 22.11 6.93
C PRO A 446 12.89 23.42 7.60
N GLY A 447 12.42 24.56 7.09
CA GLY A 447 12.74 25.89 7.62
C GLY A 447 13.57 26.69 6.62
N PRO A 448 13.39 28.03 6.57
CA PRO A 448 14.02 28.90 5.57
C PRO A 448 15.57 28.95 5.65
N GLU A 449 16.15 28.47 6.73
CA GLU A 449 17.59 28.36 6.97
C GLU A 449 18.25 27.24 6.17
N ALA A 450 17.51 26.18 5.78
CA ALA A 450 18.05 25.13 4.93
C ALA A 450 18.18 25.63 3.49
N ARG A 451 19.38 26.03 3.07
CA ARG A 451 19.59 26.75 1.79
C ARG A 451 20.41 25.96 0.78
N THR A 452 21.33 25.13 1.24
CA THR A 452 22.19 24.31 0.38
C THR A 452 21.59 22.94 0.14
N ASP A 453 22.08 22.24 -0.88
CA ASP A 453 21.68 20.86 -1.16
C ASP A 453 21.99 19.93 0.02
N ALA A 454 23.10 20.20 0.74
CA ALA A 454 23.44 19.46 1.95
C ALA A 454 22.43 19.71 3.09
N ASP A 455 21.98 20.95 3.28
CA ASP A 455 20.95 21.26 4.29
C ASP A 455 19.62 20.61 3.94
N LEU A 456 19.23 20.65 2.67
CA LEU A 456 18.00 20.03 2.17
C LEU A 456 18.03 18.51 2.28
N LEU A 457 19.18 17.89 2.03
CA LEU A 457 19.35 16.46 2.25
C LEU A 457 19.23 16.12 3.74
N ALA A 458 19.92 16.85 4.63
CA ALA A 458 19.79 16.65 6.07
C ALA A 458 18.34 16.79 6.54
N ALA A 459 17.62 17.78 6.02
CA ALA A 459 16.19 17.94 6.21
C ALA A 459 15.38 16.75 5.70
N ALA A 460 15.64 16.26 4.48
CA ALA A 460 14.97 15.08 3.95
C ALA A 460 15.18 13.85 4.84
N ARG A 461 16.41 13.64 5.35
CA ARG A 461 16.73 12.57 6.30
C ARG A 461 15.99 12.72 7.63
N ALA A 462 15.72 13.94 8.09
CA ALA A 462 15.00 14.19 9.34
C ALA A 462 13.47 14.12 9.19
N LEU A 463 12.93 14.59 8.06
CA LEU A 463 11.49 14.66 7.78
C LEU A 463 10.93 13.41 7.10
N GLY A 464 11.82 12.58 6.55
CA GLY A 464 11.45 11.36 5.85
C GLY A 464 10.64 10.41 6.72
N THR A 465 9.56 9.88 6.16
CA THR A 465 8.81 8.75 6.71
C THR A 465 8.27 7.92 5.57
N THR A 466 7.91 6.66 5.81
CA THR A 466 7.25 5.83 4.79
C THR A 466 5.84 6.38 4.50
N ILE A 467 5.37 6.21 3.26
CA ILE A 467 3.95 6.34 2.91
C ILE A 467 3.27 4.98 2.67
N PHE A 468 3.91 3.92 3.16
CA PHE A 468 3.37 2.62 3.47
C PHE A 468 3.02 1.74 2.25
N HIS A 469 3.90 1.74 1.26
CA HIS A 469 3.78 0.98 0.01
C HIS A 469 4.90 -0.08 -0.17
N PRO A 470 5.17 -0.98 0.80
CA PRO A 470 6.14 -2.05 0.62
C PRO A 470 5.75 -2.99 -0.53
N VAL A 471 6.71 -3.32 -1.37
CA VAL A 471 6.58 -4.31 -2.45
C VAL A 471 7.89 -5.09 -2.63
N GLY A 472 7.86 -6.15 -3.45
CA GLY A 472 9.05 -6.74 -4.07
C GLY A 472 9.82 -7.79 -3.27
N THR A 473 9.41 -8.08 -2.03
CA THR A 473 10.05 -9.05 -1.13
C THR A 473 9.92 -10.52 -1.54
N ALA A 474 9.11 -10.81 -2.56
CA ALA A 474 9.01 -12.11 -3.20
C ALA A 474 8.86 -11.94 -4.72
N ARG A 475 9.70 -11.07 -5.31
CA ARG A 475 9.53 -10.59 -6.67
C ARG A 475 9.43 -11.70 -7.72
N MET A 476 8.58 -11.47 -8.71
CA MET A 476 8.62 -12.22 -9.96
C MET A 476 9.87 -11.86 -10.78
N GLY A 477 10.27 -12.76 -11.66
CA GLY A 477 11.38 -12.53 -12.57
C GLY A 477 11.47 -13.59 -13.66
N ARG A 478 12.49 -13.47 -14.50
CA ARG A 478 12.77 -14.38 -15.62
C ARG A 478 13.25 -15.75 -15.15
N ALA A 479 13.09 -16.78 -15.98
CA ALA A 479 13.48 -18.15 -15.60
C ALA A 479 14.96 -18.28 -15.17
N ASP A 480 15.85 -17.47 -15.77
CA ASP A 480 17.29 -17.42 -15.48
C ASP A 480 17.68 -16.51 -14.29
N ASP A 481 16.72 -15.80 -13.71
CA ASP A 481 16.95 -14.92 -12.56
C ASP A 481 17.00 -15.71 -11.25
N SER A 482 18.19 -15.85 -10.67
CA SER A 482 18.44 -16.59 -9.42
C SER A 482 17.85 -15.90 -8.18
N MET A 483 17.48 -14.62 -8.28
CA MET A 483 16.92 -13.83 -7.18
C MET A 483 15.40 -13.67 -7.30
N ALA A 484 14.78 -14.21 -8.35
CA ALA A 484 13.33 -14.26 -8.45
C ALA A 484 12.75 -15.35 -7.53
N VAL A 485 11.70 -15.01 -6.78
CA VAL A 485 11.02 -15.94 -5.87
C VAL A 485 9.87 -16.64 -6.57
N VAL A 486 9.18 -15.93 -7.47
CA VAL A 486 8.12 -16.50 -8.30
C VAL A 486 8.42 -16.36 -9.79
N ASP A 487 7.73 -17.15 -10.61
CA ASP A 487 7.75 -16.98 -12.06
C ASP A 487 6.70 -15.95 -12.55
N ALA A 488 6.60 -15.75 -13.87
CA ALA A 488 5.64 -14.82 -14.47
C ALA A 488 4.15 -15.22 -14.27
N GLN A 489 3.90 -16.48 -13.86
CA GLN A 489 2.60 -16.98 -13.45
C GLN A 489 2.42 -16.96 -11.93
N LEU A 490 3.34 -16.30 -11.21
CA LEU A 490 3.30 -16.12 -9.76
C LEU A 490 3.53 -17.40 -8.93
N ARG A 491 3.95 -18.49 -9.56
CA ARG A 491 4.23 -19.76 -8.89
C ARG A 491 5.57 -19.67 -8.15
N VAL A 492 5.61 -20.14 -6.91
CA VAL A 492 6.86 -20.16 -6.12
C VAL A 492 7.84 -21.13 -6.73
N ARG A 493 9.07 -20.66 -6.96
CA ARG A 493 10.12 -21.49 -7.55
C ARG A 493 10.56 -22.56 -6.56
N GLY A 494 10.68 -23.79 -7.04
CA GLY A 494 11.10 -24.94 -6.23
C GLY A 494 9.99 -25.56 -5.37
N VAL A 495 8.76 -25.03 -5.38
CA VAL A 495 7.63 -25.59 -4.63
C VAL A 495 6.39 -25.68 -5.52
N LYS A 496 5.96 -26.89 -5.85
CA LYS A 496 4.73 -27.12 -6.63
C LYS A 496 3.50 -26.79 -5.78
N GLY A 497 2.43 -26.29 -6.40
CA GLY A 497 1.17 -26.02 -5.70
C GLY A 497 1.22 -24.83 -4.72
N LEU A 498 2.23 -23.97 -4.83
CA LEU A 498 2.35 -22.75 -4.03
C LEU A 498 2.45 -21.53 -4.95
N ARG A 499 1.63 -20.52 -4.68
CA ARG A 499 1.58 -19.25 -5.42
C ARG A 499 1.61 -18.06 -4.47
N ILE A 500 2.06 -16.89 -4.95
CA ILE A 500 2.00 -15.63 -4.20
C ILE A 500 1.26 -14.61 -5.03
N ALA A 501 0.24 -13.97 -4.48
CA ALA A 501 -0.65 -13.09 -5.24
C ALA A 501 -0.87 -11.74 -4.54
N ASP A 502 0.20 -11.16 -3.97
CA ASP A 502 0.16 -9.88 -3.27
C ASP A 502 1.30 -8.93 -3.68
N ALA A 503 1.40 -7.76 -3.04
CA ALA A 503 2.40 -6.73 -3.34
C ALA A 503 3.86 -7.21 -3.33
N SER A 504 4.18 -8.31 -2.63
CA SER A 504 5.53 -8.87 -2.58
C SER A 504 6.05 -9.29 -3.97
N VAL A 505 5.18 -9.61 -4.93
CA VAL A 505 5.61 -10.11 -6.24
C VAL A 505 6.07 -9.03 -7.20
N MET A 506 5.80 -7.74 -6.93
CA MET A 506 6.14 -6.67 -7.87
C MET A 506 7.67 -6.57 -8.05
N PRO A 507 8.21 -6.68 -9.28
CA PRO A 507 9.66 -6.60 -9.50
C PRO A 507 10.18 -5.18 -9.23
N THR A 508 9.42 -4.19 -9.66
CA THR A 508 9.59 -2.77 -9.34
C THR A 508 8.28 -2.20 -8.82
N ILE A 509 8.36 -1.26 -7.88
CA ILE A 509 7.17 -0.57 -7.37
C ILE A 509 6.48 0.21 -8.49
N THR A 510 5.15 0.18 -8.50
CA THR A 510 4.32 1.00 -9.41
C THR A 510 4.28 2.44 -8.92
N SER A 511 4.27 3.40 -9.83
CA SER A 511 4.08 4.81 -9.52
C SER A 511 2.72 5.01 -8.82
N GLY A 512 2.68 5.76 -7.73
CA GLY A 512 1.45 5.96 -6.95
C GLY A 512 1.22 4.95 -5.82
N ASN A 513 -0.04 4.82 -5.39
CA ASN A 513 -0.44 3.96 -4.26
C ASN A 513 -0.64 2.51 -4.72
N THR A 514 -0.19 1.54 -3.92
CA THR A 514 -0.05 0.13 -4.35
C THR A 514 -1.27 -0.76 -4.09
N ASN A 515 -2.38 -0.22 -3.55
CA ASN A 515 -3.54 -1.04 -3.20
C ASN A 515 -4.25 -1.64 -4.43
N SER A 516 -4.61 -0.82 -5.41
CA SER A 516 -5.28 -1.32 -6.63
C SER A 516 -4.33 -2.20 -7.46
N PRO A 517 -3.03 -1.86 -7.66
CA PRO A 517 -2.08 -2.78 -8.29
C PRO A 517 -2.01 -4.15 -7.62
N THR A 518 -2.12 -4.21 -6.29
CA THR A 518 -2.18 -5.49 -5.55
C THR A 518 -3.46 -6.28 -5.85
N MET A 519 -4.61 -5.61 -5.97
CA MET A 519 -5.88 -6.26 -6.34
C MET A 519 -5.89 -6.74 -7.79
N MET A 520 -5.23 -6.01 -8.70
CA MET A 520 -5.04 -6.42 -10.09
C MET A 520 -4.18 -7.69 -10.17
N ILE A 521 -3.09 -7.77 -9.40
CA ILE A 521 -2.26 -8.98 -9.30
C ILE A 521 -3.09 -10.17 -8.84
N ALA A 522 -3.93 -9.99 -7.81
CA ALA A 522 -4.79 -11.03 -7.28
C ALA A 522 -5.84 -11.53 -8.28
N GLU A 523 -6.45 -10.64 -9.05
CA GLU A 523 -7.37 -10.98 -10.14
C GLU A 523 -6.70 -11.82 -11.21
N LYS A 524 -5.52 -11.39 -11.64
CA LYS A 524 -4.75 -12.11 -12.64
C LYS A 524 -4.36 -13.50 -12.14
N ALA A 525 -3.95 -13.60 -10.88
CA ALA A 525 -3.62 -14.87 -10.23
C ALA A 525 -4.83 -15.80 -10.23
N ALA A 526 -6.01 -15.33 -9.81
CA ALA A 526 -7.23 -16.13 -9.81
C ALA A 526 -7.57 -16.67 -11.20
N ARG A 527 -7.51 -15.82 -12.25
CA ARG A 527 -7.76 -16.26 -13.64
C ARG A 527 -6.77 -17.33 -14.10
N MET A 528 -5.49 -17.18 -13.75
CA MET A 528 -4.46 -18.18 -14.07
C MET A 528 -4.69 -19.51 -13.33
N MET A 529 -5.14 -19.46 -12.08
CA MET A 529 -5.40 -20.65 -11.25
C MET A 529 -6.64 -21.41 -11.74
N LEU A 530 -7.70 -20.70 -12.12
CA LEU A 530 -8.93 -21.29 -12.64
C LEU A 530 -8.73 -21.89 -14.05
N ALA A 531 -7.89 -21.26 -14.90
CA ALA A 531 -7.60 -21.78 -16.24
C ALA A 531 -6.62 -22.97 -16.26
N ALA A 532 -5.93 -23.25 -15.14
CA ALA A 532 -5.00 -24.37 -15.03
C ALA A 532 -5.67 -25.68 -14.58
N ARG A 533 -6.95 -25.61 -14.21
CA ARG A 533 -7.85 -26.74 -14.00
C ARG A 533 -8.67 -26.98 -15.25
#